data_AF-A0A0A8WLK6-F1
#
_entry.id   AF-A0A0A8WLK6-F1
#
_cell.length_a   1.000
_cell.length_b   1.000
_cell.length_c   1.000
_cell.angle_alpha   90.00
_cell.angle_beta   90.00
_cell.angle_gamma   90.00
#
_symmetry.space_group_name_H-M   'P 1'
#
loop_
_entity.id
_entity.type
_entity.pdbx_description
1 polymer ?
#
loop_
_entity_poly.entity_id
_entity_poly.type
_entity_poly.pdbx_seq_one_letter_code
_entity_poly.pdbx_strand_id
1 'polypeptide(L)'
;MTTKITINPGYAGGVYVLDHGKFYTCLGFDVVLKKAAALATELNSPEHSPVPTERGTMIAYRKYADLVDKARQKNIATGWRSRVDLTADLIGLEGKRVEVIDCYGDRRRFIVGRSTGWIPCHLEIKSRSSSGGEAVWGTPFRSVRVVGGTA
;
A
#
# COMPACT_ATOMS: atom_id res chain seq x y z
N MET A 1 16.28 -14.41 -12.06
CA MET A 1 17.10 -13.78 -11.01
C MET A 1 16.37 -13.99 -9.69
N THR A 2 17.03 -14.58 -8.69
CA THR A 2 16.41 -14.85 -7.38
C THR A 2 16.54 -13.61 -6.50
N THR A 3 15.43 -13.07 -6.02
CA THR A 3 15.46 -11.97 -5.03
C THR A 3 16.05 -12.50 -3.73
N LYS A 4 17.11 -11.86 -3.22
CA LYS A 4 17.70 -12.17 -1.91
C LYS A 4 17.06 -11.27 -0.86
N ILE A 5 16.58 -11.85 0.23
CA ILE A 5 15.93 -11.11 1.31
C ILE A 5 16.81 -11.16 2.55
N THR A 6 17.19 -10.00 3.05
CA THR A 6 17.92 -9.85 4.32
C THR A 6 17.14 -8.96 5.28
N ILE A 7 17.54 -8.97 6.55
CA ILE A 7 16.89 -8.21 7.62
C ILE A 7 17.90 -7.20 8.15
N ASN A 8 17.50 -5.93 8.18
CA ASN A 8 18.28 -4.86 8.82
C ASN A 8 17.48 -4.31 10.03
N PRO A 9 17.76 -4.79 11.25
CA PRO A 9 17.06 -4.31 12.44
C PRO A 9 17.54 -2.92 12.91
N GLY A 10 18.71 -2.47 12.47
CA GLY A 10 19.32 -1.21 12.94
C GLY A 10 18.75 0.07 12.30
N TYR A 11 17.95 -0.06 11.24
CA TYR A 11 17.33 1.09 10.56
C TYR A 11 15.99 1.44 11.20
N ALA A 12 15.88 2.54 11.95
CA ALA A 12 14.65 3.21 12.41
C ALA A 12 13.34 2.37 12.37
N GLY A 13 13.21 1.40 13.28
CA GLY A 13 12.05 0.50 13.37
C GLY A 13 12.20 -0.87 12.69
N GLY A 14 13.25 -1.06 11.91
CA GLY A 14 13.67 -2.30 11.25
C GLY A 14 13.01 -2.53 9.89
N VAL A 15 13.80 -3.01 8.92
CA VAL A 15 13.36 -3.26 7.54
C VAL A 15 13.83 -4.60 7.01
N TYR A 16 13.01 -5.21 6.15
CA TYR A 16 13.44 -6.24 5.21
C TYR A 16 14.06 -5.54 4.00
N VAL A 17 15.22 -6.02 3.55
CA VAL A 17 15.90 -5.54 2.34
C VAL A 17 15.72 -6.60 1.27
N LEU A 18 15.04 -6.24 0.19
CA LEU A 18 14.81 -7.09 -0.98
C LEU A 18 15.80 -6.66 -2.05
N ASP A 19 16.82 -7.50 -2.26
CA ASP A 19 17.87 -7.32 -3.24
C ASP A 19 17.45 -7.97 -4.58
N HIS A 20 17.28 -7.12 -5.60
CA HIS A 20 16.96 -7.52 -6.98
C HIS A 20 18.21 -7.55 -7.89
N GLY A 21 19.40 -7.50 -7.30
CA GLY A 21 20.70 -7.51 -7.97
C GLY A 21 21.15 -6.14 -8.48
N LYS A 22 20.26 -5.39 -9.16
CA LYS A 22 20.55 -4.04 -9.68
C LYS A 22 20.05 -2.92 -8.79
N PHE A 23 19.04 -3.20 -7.97
CA PHE A 23 18.42 -2.25 -7.08
C PHE A 23 17.90 -2.98 -5.85
N TYR A 24 17.61 -2.18 -4.82
CA TYR A 24 17.06 -2.65 -3.57
C TYR A 24 15.72 -1.98 -3.34
N THR A 25 14.82 -2.70 -2.71
CA THR A 25 13.64 -2.10 -2.08
C THR A 25 13.59 -2.53 -0.62
N CYS A 26 13.00 -1.68 0.21
CA CYS A 26 12.93 -1.88 1.65
C CYS A 26 11.47 -1.95 2.08
N LEU A 27 11.18 -2.86 3.01
CA LEU A 27 9.85 -3.00 3.58
C LEU A 27 9.94 -3.01 5.10
N GLY A 28 9.29 -2.05 5.75
CA GLY A 28 9.30 -1.92 7.21
C GLY A 28 8.62 -3.09 7.92
N PHE A 29 9.12 -3.47 9.10
CA PHE A 29 8.54 -4.57 9.88
C PHE A 29 7.07 -4.35 10.22
N ASP A 30 6.72 -3.14 10.65
CA ASP A 30 5.33 -2.79 11.00
C ASP A 30 4.42 -2.73 9.77
N VAL A 31 4.98 -2.33 8.63
CA VAL A 31 4.27 -2.34 7.35
C VAL A 31 3.89 -3.77 6.97
N VAL A 32 4.81 -4.74 7.13
CA VAL A 32 4.52 -6.16 6.90
C VAL A 32 3.39 -6.65 7.81
N LEU A 33 3.48 -6.42 9.12
CA LEU A 33 2.45 -6.88 10.06
C LEU A 33 1.08 -6.28 9.72
N LYS A 34 1.03 -4.96 9.53
CA LYS A 34 -0.22 -4.23 9.21
C LYS A 34 -0.85 -4.74 7.92
N LYS A 35 -0.07 -4.79 6.82
CA LYS A 35 -0.59 -5.20 5.51
C LYS A 35 -0.98 -6.67 5.49
N ALA A 36 -0.20 -7.54 6.13
CA ALA A 36 -0.51 -8.97 6.19
C ALA A 36 -1.80 -9.25 6.98
N ALA A 37 -2.01 -8.58 8.13
CA ALA A 37 -3.26 -8.70 8.88
C ALA A 37 -4.49 -8.26 8.05
N ALA A 38 -4.37 -7.14 7.35
CA ALA A 38 -5.45 -6.64 6.50
C ALA A 38 -5.71 -7.57 5.29
N LEU A 39 -4.67 -8.07 4.62
CA LEU A 39 -4.81 -9.03 3.51
C LEU A 39 -5.40 -10.36 3.97
N ALA A 40 -4.94 -10.89 5.12
CA ALA A 40 -5.47 -12.11 5.71
C ALA A 40 -6.97 -11.99 5.98
N THR A 41 -7.42 -10.81 6.42
CA THR A 41 -8.85 -10.51 6.61
C THR A 41 -9.59 -10.50 5.27
N GLU A 42 -9.11 -9.75 4.27
CA GLU A 42 -9.77 -9.69 2.95
C GLU A 42 -9.80 -11.02 2.18
N LEU A 43 -8.86 -11.90 2.46
CA LEU A 43 -8.74 -13.24 1.88
C LEU A 43 -9.45 -14.33 2.69
N ASN A 44 -10.02 -14.00 3.86
CA ASN A 44 -10.58 -14.96 4.81
C ASN A 44 -9.57 -16.07 5.20
N SER A 45 -8.33 -15.67 5.52
CA SER A 45 -7.23 -16.56 5.93
C SER A 45 -6.47 -16.01 7.15
N PRO A 46 -7.13 -15.72 8.28
CA PRO A 46 -6.51 -15.10 9.47
C PRO A 46 -5.32 -15.89 10.02
N GLU A 47 -5.31 -17.21 9.88
CA GLU A 47 -4.23 -18.11 10.29
C GLU A 47 -2.92 -17.89 9.54
N HIS A 48 -2.98 -17.26 8.37
CA HIS A 48 -1.79 -16.88 7.59
C HIS A 48 -1.25 -15.50 7.96
N SER A 49 -1.91 -14.77 8.88
CA SER A 49 -1.41 -13.49 9.37
C SER A 49 -0.22 -13.69 10.31
N PRO A 50 0.85 -12.86 10.19
CA PRO A 50 1.92 -12.85 11.17
C PRO A 50 1.47 -12.21 12.48
N VAL A 51 1.92 -12.78 13.60
CA VAL A 51 1.60 -12.26 14.94
C VAL A 51 2.67 -11.27 15.43
N PRO A 52 2.39 -10.40 16.42
CA PRO A 52 3.35 -9.40 16.88
C PRO A 52 4.72 -9.96 17.32
N THR A 53 4.76 -11.17 17.88
CA THR A 53 6.03 -11.83 18.27
C THR A 53 6.90 -12.26 17.09
N GLU A 54 6.34 -12.29 15.87
CA GLU A 54 7.08 -12.61 14.63
C GLU A 54 7.63 -11.34 13.95
N ARG A 55 7.42 -10.15 14.52
CA ARG A 55 7.90 -8.87 13.98
C ARG A 55 9.39 -8.92 13.62
N GLY A 56 9.73 -8.54 12.40
CA GLY A 56 11.12 -8.48 11.93
C GLY A 56 11.77 -9.83 11.67
N THR A 57 11.01 -10.93 11.71
CA THR A 57 11.51 -12.27 11.39
C THR A 57 11.23 -12.64 9.94
N MET A 58 12.00 -13.60 9.42
CA MET A 58 11.73 -14.15 8.08
C MET A 58 10.41 -14.92 8.02
N ILE A 59 9.88 -15.39 9.16
CA ILE A 59 8.56 -16.03 9.24
C ILE A 59 7.48 -15.00 8.90
N ALA A 60 7.52 -13.80 9.49
CA ALA A 60 6.54 -12.76 9.18
C ALA A 60 6.61 -12.29 7.73
N TYR A 61 7.82 -12.14 7.18
CA TYR A 61 7.98 -11.82 5.76
C TYR A 61 7.37 -12.89 4.84
N ARG A 62 7.62 -14.19 5.11
CA ARG A 62 7.09 -15.29 4.31
C ARG A 62 5.57 -15.34 4.36
N LYS A 63 4.96 -15.23 5.55
CA LYS A 63 3.51 -15.15 5.71
C LYS A 63 2.89 -14.02 4.88
N TYR A 64 3.51 -12.84 4.89
CA TYR A 64 3.09 -11.72 4.05
C TYR A 64 3.25 -12.03 2.56
N ALA A 65 4.39 -12.59 2.13
CA ALA A 65 4.62 -12.96 0.74
C ALA A 65 3.58 -13.99 0.24
N ASP A 66 3.24 -14.99 1.05
CA ASP A 66 2.22 -15.98 0.74
C ASP A 66 0.83 -15.34 0.58
N LEU A 67 0.47 -14.39 1.44
CA LEU A 67 -0.77 -13.62 1.33
C LEU A 67 -0.80 -12.76 0.06
N VAL A 68 0.32 -12.13 -0.30
CA VAL A 68 0.44 -11.36 -1.56
C VAL A 68 0.29 -12.28 -2.78
N ASP A 69 0.85 -13.49 -2.75
CA ASP A 69 0.68 -14.46 -3.82
C ASP A 69 -0.76 -14.97 -3.92
N LYS A 70 -1.41 -15.28 -2.79
CA LYS A 70 -2.84 -15.61 -2.75
C LYS A 70 -3.71 -14.48 -3.33
N ALA A 71 -3.40 -13.22 -3.00
CA ALA A 71 -4.07 -12.07 -3.56
C ALA A 71 -3.89 -11.99 -5.09
N ARG A 72 -2.68 -12.27 -5.59
CA ARG A 72 -2.38 -12.35 -7.02
C ARG A 72 -3.17 -13.47 -7.71
N GLN A 73 -3.20 -14.67 -7.13
CA GLN A 73 -3.95 -15.81 -7.66
C GLN A 73 -5.45 -15.51 -7.75
N LYS A 74 -6.03 -14.93 -6.68
CA LYS A 74 -7.44 -14.51 -6.66
C LYS A 74 -7.74 -13.44 -7.71
N ASN A 75 -6.83 -12.47 -7.90
CA ASN A 75 -6.95 -11.47 -8.95
C ASN A 75 -6.94 -12.09 -10.36
N ILE A 76 -6.02 -13.02 -10.64
CA ILE A 76 -5.97 -13.73 -11.92
C ILE A 76 -7.27 -14.49 -12.18
N ALA A 77 -7.81 -15.17 -11.16
CA ALA A 77 -9.01 -15.99 -11.30
C ALA A 77 -10.32 -15.20 -11.43
N THR A 78 -10.42 -14.02 -10.81
CA THR A 78 -11.71 -13.32 -10.63
C THR A 78 -11.72 -11.84 -11.00
N GLY A 79 -10.56 -11.25 -11.28
CA GLY A 79 -10.41 -9.80 -11.42
C GLY A 79 -10.47 -9.03 -10.10
N TRP A 80 -10.65 -9.71 -8.96
CA TRP A 80 -10.68 -9.10 -7.63
C TRP A 80 -9.42 -8.28 -7.34
N ARG A 81 -9.56 -7.13 -6.68
CA ARG A 81 -8.44 -6.28 -6.23
C ARG A 81 -8.60 -5.96 -4.76
N SER A 82 -7.49 -6.06 -4.02
CA SER A 82 -7.43 -5.73 -2.59
C SER A 82 -7.65 -4.25 -2.35
N ARG A 83 -8.11 -3.87 -1.14
CA ARG A 83 -8.21 -2.48 -0.70
C ARG A 83 -7.14 -2.10 0.35
N VAL A 84 -6.25 -3.02 0.71
CA VAL A 84 -5.30 -2.86 1.83
C VAL A 84 -4.39 -1.63 1.71
N ASP A 85 -3.97 -1.26 0.49
CA ASP A 85 -3.12 -0.10 0.23
C ASP A 85 -3.90 1.14 -0.24
N LEU A 86 -5.23 1.09 -0.22
CA LEU A 86 -6.05 2.27 -0.49
C LEU A 86 -6.16 3.14 0.76
N THR A 87 -5.86 4.42 0.61
CA THR A 87 -6.13 5.43 1.64
C THR A 87 -7.63 5.50 1.93
N ALA A 88 -8.03 5.19 3.17
CA ALA A 88 -9.43 5.11 3.59
C ALA A 88 -10.23 6.36 3.24
N ASP A 89 -9.67 7.55 3.50
CA ASP A 89 -10.32 8.85 3.25
C ASP A 89 -10.58 9.17 1.77
N LEU A 90 -9.99 8.39 0.85
CA LEU A 90 -10.08 8.61 -0.59
C LEU A 90 -10.87 7.53 -1.33
N ILE A 91 -11.30 6.46 -0.65
CA ILE A 91 -12.10 5.40 -1.27
C ILE A 91 -13.41 6.00 -1.78
N GLY A 92 -13.71 5.82 -3.07
CA GLY A 92 -14.89 6.39 -3.73
C GLY A 92 -14.69 7.83 -4.25
N LEU A 93 -13.49 8.37 -4.13
CA LEU A 93 -13.12 9.67 -4.69
C LEU A 93 -12.26 9.55 -5.96
N GLU A 94 -11.99 8.34 -6.45
CA GLU A 94 -11.22 8.13 -7.67
C GLU A 94 -11.78 8.91 -8.86
N GLY A 95 -10.90 9.59 -9.60
CA GLY A 95 -11.23 10.50 -10.70
C GLY A 95 -11.69 11.89 -10.28
N LYS A 96 -12.04 12.10 -9.00
CA LYS A 96 -12.41 13.42 -8.47
C LYS A 96 -11.15 14.21 -8.11
N ARG A 97 -11.25 15.53 -8.24
CA ARG A 97 -10.23 16.44 -7.74
C ARG A 97 -10.51 16.77 -6.28
N VAL A 98 -9.51 16.61 -5.43
CA VAL A 98 -9.60 16.86 -3.99
C VAL A 98 -8.58 17.91 -3.54
N GLU A 99 -8.91 18.62 -2.48
CA GLU A 99 -8.00 19.38 -1.63
C GLU A 99 -7.86 18.63 -0.31
N VAL A 100 -6.64 18.37 0.11
CA VAL A 100 -6.35 17.70 1.38
C VAL A 100 -5.50 18.61 2.27
N ILE A 101 -5.67 18.47 3.58
CA ILE A 101 -4.69 18.89 4.59
C ILE A 101 -4.17 17.61 5.23
N ASP A 102 -2.87 17.38 5.12
CA ASP A 102 -2.27 16.14 5.58
C ASP A 102 -1.95 16.13 7.08
N CYS A 103 -1.41 15.01 7.58
CA CYS A 103 -1.08 14.87 8.99
C CYS A 103 0.02 15.84 9.47
N TYR A 104 0.84 16.37 8.57
CA TYR A 104 1.89 17.36 8.85
C TYR A 104 1.38 18.81 8.75
N GLY A 105 0.21 19.03 8.16
CA GLY A 105 -0.42 20.34 7.98
C GLY A 105 -0.27 20.91 6.58
N ASP A 106 0.33 20.16 5.65
CA ASP A 106 0.52 20.59 4.28
C ASP A 106 -0.79 20.51 3.49
N ARG A 107 -1.08 21.58 2.76
CA ARG A 107 -2.26 21.68 1.90
C ARG A 107 -1.88 21.41 0.45
N ARG A 108 -2.57 20.46 -0.20
CA ARG A 108 -2.36 20.18 -1.62
C ARG A 108 -3.63 19.75 -2.35
N ARG A 109 -3.61 19.86 -3.68
CA ARG A 109 -4.72 19.48 -4.56
C ARG A 109 -4.26 18.52 -5.64
N PHE A 110 -5.01 17.45 -5.84
CA PHE A 110 -4.74 16.45 -6.87
C PHE A 110 -6.03 15.74 -7.31
N ILE A 111 -5.98 15.07 -8.44
CA ILE A 111 -7.00 14.11 -8.87
C ILE A 111 -6.66 12.78 -8.22
N VAL A 112 -7.63 12.15 -7.54
CA VAL A 112 -7.41 10.84 -6.93
C VAL A 112 -7.29 9.80 -8.03
N GLY A 113 -6.08 9.30 -8.26
CA GLY A 113 -5.82 8.17 -9.12
C GLY A 113 -5.82 6.86 -8.35
N ARG A 114 -5.79 5.74 -9.08
CA ARG A 114 -5.62 4.40 -8.51
C ARG A 114 -4.70 3.59 -9.40
N SER A 115 -3.69 2.94 -8.80
CA SER A 115 -2.79 2.05 -9.54
C SER A 115 -3.51 0.80 -10.05
N THR A 116 -2.93 0.10 -11.01
CA THR A 116 -3.60 -0.98 -11.78
C THR A 116 -3.33 -2.39 -11.28
N GLY A 117 -2.47 -2.56 -10.26
CA GLY A 117 -2.10 -3.86 -9.71
C GLY A 117 -3.22 -4.58 -8.93
N TRP A 118 -2.91 -5.77 -8.41
CA TRP A 118 -3.85 -6.58 -7.61
C TRP A 118 -4.00 -6.07 -6.16
N ILE A 119 -3.00 -5.36 -5.65
CA ILE A 119 -3.07 -4.56 -4.41
C ILE A 119 -2.84 -3.09 -4.81
N PRO A 120 -3.88 -2.40 -5.32
CA PRO A 120 -3.75 -1.02 -5.75
C PRO A 120 -3.57 -0.06 -4.57
N CYS A 121 -2.96 1.09 -4.85
CA CYS A 121 -2.87 2.23 -3.96
C CYS A 121 -3.49 3.47 -4.63
N HIS A 122 -3.84 4.48 -3.83
CA HIS A 122 -4.24 5.78 -4.37
C HIS A 122 -3.02 6.58 -4.85
N LEU A 123 -3.20 7.31 -5.93
CA LEU A 123 -2.18 8.15 -6.56
C LEU A 123 -2.59 9.63 -6.53
N GLU A 124 -1.62 10.52 -6.31
CA GLU A 124 -1.79 11.97 -6.45
C GLU A 124 -1.55 12.38 -7.91
N ILE A 125 -2.61 12.41 -8.73
CA ILE A 125 -2.50 12.79 -10.15
C ILE A 125 -2.58 14.31 -10.27
N LYS A 126 -1.54 14.93 -10.82
CA LYS A 126 -1.44 16.40 -10.95
C LYS A 126 -2.49 17.00 -11.90
N SER A 127 -2.72 16.38 -13.05
CA SER A 127 -3.65 16.84 -14.09
C SER A 127 -4.26 15.67 -14.88
N ARG A 128 -5.36 15.92 -15.60
CA ARG A 128 -5.99 14.91 -16.49
C ARG A 128 -5.10 14.46 -17.64
N SER A 129 -4.10 15.25 -18.01
CA SER A 129 -3.12 14.92 -19.05
C SER A 129 -1.91 14.14 -18.51
N SER A 130 -1.82 13.95 -17.18
CA SER A 130 -0.73 13.20 -16.57
C SER A 130 -0.94 11.69 -16.78
N SER A 131 0.13 10.96 -17.15
CA SER A 131 0.10 9.51 -17.34
C SER A 131 0.09 8.70 -16.03
N GLY A 132 0.34 9.36 -14.90
CA GLY A 132 0.39 8.77 -13.57
C GLY A 132 0.55 9.82 -12.49
N GLY A 133 0.84 9.35 -11.27
CA GLY A 133 1.08 10.18 -10.11
C GLY A 133 1.86 9.42 -9.06
N GLU A 134 2.37 10.15 -8.07
CA GLU A 134 3.03 9.54 -6.91
C GLU A 134 2.00 8.85 -6.02
N ALA A 135 2.43 7.87 -5.23
CA ALA A 135 1.55 7.27 -4.23
C ALA A 135 1.14 8.32 -3.19
N VAL A 136 -0.13 8.28 -2.78
CA VAL A 136 -0.64 9.16 -1.72
C VAL A 136 0.15 8.96 -0.44
N TRP A 137 0.55 10.08 0.17
CA TRP A 137 1.33 10.12 1.41
C TRP A 137 0.69 11.07 2.46
N GLY A 138 1.27 11.20 3.65
CA GLY A 138 0.78 12.13 4.68
C GLY A 138 -0.58 11.74 5.29
N THR A 139 -0.90 10.44 5.29
CA THR A 139 -2.14 9.90 5.86
C THR A 139 -1.96 9.56 7.35
N PRO A 140 -3.03 9.51 8.17
CA PRO A 140 -4.41 9.91 7.84
C PRO A 140 -4.51 11.42 7.59
N PHE A 141 -5.43 11.83 6.73
CA PHE A 141 -5.60 13.26 6.44
C PHE A 141 -6.36 13.95 7.57
N ARG A 142 -5.99 15.21 7.86
CA ARG A 142 -6.75 16.07 8.78
C ARG A 142 -8.06 16.54 8.14
N SER A 143 -8.05 16.76 6.82
CA SER A 143 -9.26 17.08 6.06
C SER A 143 -9.14 16.66 4.61
N VAL A 144 -10.25 16.21 4.02
CA VAL A 144 -10.39 15.96 2.58
C VAL A 144 -11.65 16.65 2.08
N ARG A 145 -11.54 17.41 0.99
CA ARG A 145 -12.67 18.07 0.33
C ARG A 145 -12.58 17.91 -1.17
N VAL A 146 -13.67 17.52 -1.83
CA VAL A 146 -13.75 17.55 -3.30
C VAL A 146 -13.78 19.01 -3.78
N VAL A 147 -12.88 19.37 -4.70
CA VAL A 147 -12.76 20.73 -5.24
C VAL A 147 -12.85 20.69 -6.76
N GLY A 148 -13.96 21.19 -7.30
CA GLY A 148 -14.21 21.21 -8.74
C GLY A 148 -14.93 19.95 -9.21
N GLY A 149 -16.24 20.08 -9.37
CA GLY A 149 -17.12 19.20 -10.12
C GLY A 149 -18.36 20.00 -10.47
N THR A 150 -18.56 20.32 -11.74
CA THR A 150 -19.92 20.38 -12.29
C THR A 150 -20.31 18.96 -12.68
N ALA A 151 -21.61 18.69 -12.51
CA ALA A 151 -22.34 17.45 -12.82
C ALA A 151 -21.78 16.60 -13.98
#